data_AF-A0A7J4JUG9-F1
#
_entry.id   AF-A0A7J4JUG9-F1
#
_cell.length_a   1.000
_cell.length_b   1.000
_cell.length_c   1.000
_cell.angle_alpha   90.00
_cell.angle_beta   90.00
_cell.angle_gamma   90.00
#
_symmetry.space_group_name_H-M   'P 1'
#
loop_
_entity.id
_entity.type
_entity.pdbx_description
1 polymer ?
#
loop_
_entity_poly.entity_id
_entity_poly.type
_entity_poly.pdbx_seq_one_letter_code
_entity_poly.pdbx_strand_id
1 'polypeptide(L)'
;MKIEGIAFTNSQVERTASGIIKKVECEGDKALCYFAKKFDRVELKALKVPGKKLKSAFEKLPKEEKKALKAAGKNIEFFARKQMPGAWKAKKNGFTAGEILRPIETVGVYVPAGKFPLVSSVLMNCIPAKIAGVKRIIVCTPPKADKKILAACWLLGIKEVFLAGGAQAIAAMAFGTESIPKVCKIVGPGNAFVMEAKRQLYGKVDIDMPAGPSEVLVYSNKGKAGWITAELLAQAEHDESAKSVFLTISAKLAKKVRTETARKPNIKVKIVNSEKQAVDFINAMAPEHLVLFDGAGLLPRIRNAGSIFVGKYSAVAFGDYCSGSNHVLPTGGFAKARGGLSVRDFVKAIAVQEVAESGAKKLAEIGETIAEMEGLKEHKKSMELRRKV
;
A
#
# COMPACT_ATOMS: atom_id res chain seq x y z
N MET A 1 -20.91 -3.05 11.79
CA MET A 1 -20.92 -2.41 13.12
C MET A 1 -20.62 -0.94 12.89
N LYS A 2 -21.60 -0.07 13.15
CA LYS A 2 -21.34 1.35 13.34
C LYS A 2 -20.41 1.45 14.55
N ILE A 3 -19.16 1.84 14.34
CA ILE A 3 -18.40 2.50 15.39
C ILE A 3 -18.58 3.98 15.05
N GLU A 4 -19.78 4.49 15.35
CA GLU A 4 -20.06 5.92 15.36
C GLU A 4 -19.49 6.46 16.68
N GLY A 5 -18.66 7.51 16.60
CA GLY A 5 -18.66 8.55 17.63
C GLY A 5 -17.71 8.44 18.82
N ILE A 6 -16.69 7.57 18.84
CA ILE A 6 -15.61 7.70 19.84
C ILE A 6 -14.29 7.90 19.11
N ALA A 7 -13.82 9.15 19.07
CA ALA A 7 -12.46 9.47 18.69
C ALA A 7 -11.53 8.86 19.74
N PHE A 8 -10.96 7.69 19.45
CA PHE A 8 -9.95 7.10 20.31
C PHE A 8 -8.72 8.01 20.30
N THR A 9 -8.19 8.32 21.49
CA THR A 9 -6.84 8.90 21.56
C THR A 9 -5.83 7.89 21.03
N ASN A 10 -4.73 8.36 20.44
CA ASN A 10 -3.67 7.46 19.95
C ASN A 10 -3.21 6.46 21.03
N SER A 11 -3.16 6.88 22.30
CA SER A 11 -2.78 6.04 23.44
C SER A 11 -3.74 4.88 23.75
N GLN A 12 -5.04 5.01 23.41
CA GLN A 12 -6.04 3.96 23.62
C GLN A 12 -6.04 2.94 22.49
N VAL A 13 -5.86 3.40 21.25
CA VAL A 13 -5.69 2.52 20.08
C VAL A 13 -4.44 1.68 20.27
N GLU A 14 -3.32 2.29 20.65
CA GLU A 14 -2.04 1.63 20.92
C GLU A 14 -2.19 0.52 21.96
N ARG A 15 -2.67 0.84 23.17
CA ARG A 15 -2.85 -0.15 24.25
C ARG A 15 -3.78 -1.29 23.86
N THR A 16 -4.87 -0.98 23.16
CA THR A 16 -5.84 -1.99 22.72
C THR A 16 -5.24 -2.91 21.66
N ALA A 17 -4.55 -2.34 20.67
CA ALA A 17 -3.84 -3.10 19.64
C ALA A 17 -2.77 -4.00 20.26
N SER A 18 -1.96 -3.50 21.21
CA SER A 18 -0.96 -4.30 21.92
C SER A 18 -1.58 -5.47 22.67
N GLY A 19 -2.70 -5.24 23.36
CA GLY A 19 -3.44 -6.31 24.06
C GLY A 19 -3.97 -7.39 23.10
N ILE A 20 -4.48 -6.98 21.93
CA ILE A 20 -4.92 -7.91 20.89
C ILE A 20 -3.75 -8.71 20.32
N ILE A 21 -2.65 -8.03 19.97
CA ILE A 21 -1.43 -8.64 19.43
C ILE A 21 -0.90 -9.70 20.39
N LYS A 22 -0.72 -9.36 21.67
CA LYS A 22 -0.21 -10.28 22.68
C LYS A 22 -1.12 -11.50 22.86
N LYS A 23 -2.45 -11.29 22.84
CA LYS A 23 -3.40 -12.41 22.96
C LYS A 23 -3.31 -13.37 21.77
N VAL A 24 -3.15 -12.86 20.55
CA VAL A 24 -2.96 -13.71 19.36
C VAL A 24 -1.62 -14.45 19.39
N GLU A 25 -0.55 -13.79 19.82
CA GLU A 25 0.76 -14.43 19.98
C GLU A 25 0.72 -15.60 20.97
N CYS A 26 -0.02 -15.45 22.09
CA CYS A 26 -0.11 -16.50 23.12
C CYS A 26 -1.13 -17.61 22.81
N GLU A 27 -2.24 -17.30 22.15
CA GLU A 27 -3.40 -18.21 22.05
C GLU A 27 -3.78 -18.61 20.62
N GLY A 28 -3.10 -18.11 19.59
CA GLY A 28 -3.31 -18.52 18.20
C GLY A 28 -4.77 -18.42 17.73
N ASP A 29 -5.27 -19.47 17.08
CA ASP A 29 -6.62 -19.57 16.53
C ASP A 29 -7.72 -19.32 17.58
N LYS A 30 -7.48 -19.70 18.85
CA LYS A 30 -8.44 -19.48 19.95
C LYS A 30 -8.69 -17.98 20.15
N ALA A 31 -7.66 -17.15 20.08
CA ALA A 31 -7.81 -15.70 20.15
C ALA A 31 -8.61 -15.16 18.95
N LEU A 32 -8.38 -15.69 17.75
CA LEU A 32 -9.08 -15.27 16.54
C LEU A 32 -10.58 -15.57 16.61
N CYS A 33 -10.95 -16.78 17.04
CA CYS A 33 -12.34 -17.16 17.27
C CYS A 33 -13.00 -16.32 18.37
N TYR A 34 -12.26 -16.03 19.46
CA TYR A 34 -12.72 -15.12 20.51
C TYR A 34 -13.03 -13.72 19.96
N PHE A 35 -12.12 -13.12 19.19
CA PHE A 35 -12.33 -11.79 18.63
C PHE A 35 -13.40 -11.75 17.54
N ALA A 36 -13.56 -12.81 16.75
CA ALA A 36 -14.67 -12.93 15.80
C ALA A 36 -16.03 -12.93 16.52
N LYS A 37 -16.15 -13.62 17.66
CA LYS A 37 -17.37 -13.59 18.47
C LYS A 37 -17.57 -12.22 19.12
N LYS A 38 -16.52 -11.63 19.68
CA LYS A 38 -16.58 -10.35 20.40
C LYS A 38 -16.89 -9.16 19.50
N PHE A 39 -16.18 -9.01 18.39
CA PHE A 39 -16.25 -7.81 17.54
C PHE A 39 -17.18 -8.01 16.35
N ASP A 40 -17.13 -9.17 15.70
CA ASP A 40 -17.93 -9.42 14.49
C ASP A 40 -19.29 -10.07 14.79
N ARG A 41 -19.48 -10.54 16.03
CA ARG A 41 -20.66 -11.31 16.48
C ARG A 41 -20.87 -12.56 15.62
N VAL A 42 -19.77 -13.25 15.30
CA VAL A 42 -19.77 -14.50 14.53
C VAL A 42 -19.02 -15.57 15.30
N GLU A 43 -19.64 -16.72 15.48
CA GLU A 43 -18.98 -17.90 16.00
C GLU A 43 -18.38 -18.69 14.83
N LEU A 44 -17.04 -18.67 14.74
CA LEU A 44 -16.31 -19.36 13.68
C LEU A 44 -15.97 -20.78 14.11
N LYS A 45 -16.31 -21.75 13.26
CA LYS A 45 -15.86 -23.15 13.39
C LYS A 45 -14.57 -23.43 12.61
N ALA A 46 -14.27 -22.60 11.61
CA ALA A 46 -13.07 -22.69 10.81
C ALA A 46 -12.70 -21.29 10.32
N LEU A 47 -11.40 -20.97 10.36
CA LEU A 47 -10.88 -19.70 9.86
C LEU A 47 -10.73 -19.71 8.33
N LYS A 48 -10.26 -20.83 7.76
CA LYS A 48 -10.05 -20.96 6.31
C LYS A 48 -11.37 -21.09 5.57
N VAL A 49 -11.56 -20.24 4.56
CA VAL A 49 -12.70 -20.32 3.64
C VAL A 49 -12.51 -21.51 2.70
N PRO A 50 -13.47 -22.46 2.62
CA PRO A 50 -13.36 -23.59 1.71
C PRO A 50 -13.31 -23.15 0.24
N GLY A 51 -12.47 -23.78 -0.58
CA GLY A 51 -12.35 -23.46 -2.01
C GLY A 51 -13.67 -23.55 -2.79
N LYS A 52 -14.56 -24.49 -2.43
CA LYS A 52 -15.91 -24.60 -2.99
C LYS A 52 -16.75 -23.33 -2.76
N LYS A 53 -16.58 -22.66 -1.60
CA LYS A 53 -17.28 -21.41 -1.28
C LYS A 53 -16.74 -20.23 -2.09
N LEU A 54 -15.42 -20.17 -2.32
CA LEU A 54 -14.80 -19.17 -3.22
C LEU A 54 -15.31 -19.33 -4.65
N LYS A 55 -15.29 -20.56 -5.17
CA LYS A 55 -15.82 -20.89 -6.50
C LYS A 55 -17.29 -20.50 -6.65
N SER A 56 -18.13 -20.93 -5.70
CA SER A 56 -19.57 -20.62 -5.72
C SER A 56 -19.84 -19.11 -5.66
N ALA A 57 -19.04 -18.36 -4.89
CA ALA A 57 -19.17 -16.91 -4.83
C ALA A 57 -18.89 -16.26 -6.19
N PHE A 58 -17.85 -16.71 -6.90
CA PHE A 58 -17.56 -16.23 -8.24
C PHE A 58 -18.60 -16.64 -9.27
N GLU A 59 -19.05 -17.90 -9.27
CA GLU A 59 -20.05 -18.39 -10.22
C GLU A 59 -21.37 -17.64 -10.11
N LYS A 60 -21.77 -17.26 -8.89
CA LYS A 60 -22.99 -16.49 -8.61
C LYS A 60 -22.90 -15.00 -8.94
N LEU A 61 -21.71 -14.47 -9.25
CA LEU A 61 -21.62 -13.06 -9.65
C LEU A 61 -22.35 -12.83 -10.99
N PRO A 62 -23.08 -11.71 -11.13
CA PRO A 62 -23.61 -11.26 -12.39
C PRO A 62 -22.54 -11.19 -13.49
N LYS A 63 -22.94 -11.41 -14.74
CA LYS A 63 -22.03 -11.41 -15.89
C LYS A 63 -21.26 -10.09 -16.02
N GLU A 64 -21.93 -8.96 -15.81
CA GLU A 64 -21.33 -7.63 -15.89
C GLU A 64 -20.31 -7.38 -14.77
N GLU A 65 -20.58 -7.82 -13.54
CA GLU A 65 -19.60 -7.73 -12.44
C GLU A 65 -18.34 -8.55 -12.75
N LYS A 66 -18.50 -9.78 -13.27
CA LYS A 66 -17.36 -10.61 -13.72
C LYS A 66 -16.55 -9.93 -14.82
N LYS A 67 -17.23 -9.30 -15.79
CA LYS A 67 -16.60 -8.58 -16.91
C LYS A 67 -15.82 -7.38 -16.39
N ALA A 68 -16.40 -6.58 -15.50
CA ALA A 68 -15.76 -5.42 -14.90
C ALA A 68 -14.51 -5.81 -14.09
N LEU A 69 -14.59 -6.82 -13.22
CA LEU A 69 -13.45 -7.30 -12.43
C LEU A 69 -12.31 -7.81 -13.31
N LYS A 70 -12.63 -8.53 -14.39
CA LYS A 70 -11.61 -8.99 -15.36
C LYS A 70 -10.96 -7.82 -16.10
N ALA A 71 -11.74 -6.82 -16.51
CA ALA A 71 -11.22 -5.65 -17.22
C ALA A 71 -10.30 -4.82 -16.33
N ALA A 72 -10.75 -4.49 -15.11
CA ALA A 72 -9.92 -3.82 -14.11
C ALA A 72 -8.64 -4.61 -13.81
N GLY A 73 -8.75 -5.93 -13.61
CA GLY A 73 -7.61 -6.80 -13.37
C GLY A 73 -6.57 -6.75 -14.48
N LYS A 74 -6.98 -6.74 -15.75
CA LYS A 74 -6.07 -6.61 -16.90
C LYS A 74 -5.33 -5.28 -16.92
N ASN A 75 -6.00 -4.18 -16.59
CA ASN A 75 -5.36 -2.86 -16.57
C ASN A 75 -4.34 -2.74 -15.43
N ILE A 76 -4.67 -3.27 -14.25
CA ILE A 76 -3.74 -3.34 -13.11
C ILE A 76 -2.53 -4.23 -13.45
N GLU A 77 -2.78 -5.38 -14.10
CA GLU A 77 -1.72 -6.28 -14.55
C GLU A 77 -0.77 -5.59 -15.55
N PHE A 78 -1.32 -4.90 -16.54
CA PHE A 78 -0.55 -4.14 -17.52
C PHE A 78 0.36 -3.11 -16.83
N PHE A 79 -0.19 -2.33 -15.90
CA PHE A 79 0.57 -1.32 -15.16
C PHE A 79 1.67 -1.94 -14.30
N ALA A 80 1.33 -2.99 -13.52
CA ALA A 80 2.28 -3.68 -12.66
C ALA A 80 3.44 -4.31 -13.45
N ARG A 81 3.18 -4.90 -14.63
CA ARG A 81 4.24 -5.45 -15.49
C ARG A 81 5.20 -4.39 -15.97
N LYS A 82 4.71 -3.19 -16.30
CA LYS A 82 5.56 -2.06 -16.72
C LYS A 82 6.42 -1.49 -15.58
N GLN A 83 6.01 -1.68 -14.32
CA GLN A 83 6.76 -1.22 -13.15
C GLN A 83 7.88 -2.18 -12.71
N MET A 84 7.91 -3.41 -13.24
CA MET A 84 8.85 -4.45 -12.80
C MET A 84 10.29 -3.99 -13.04
N PRO A 85 11.16 -3.99 -12.00
CA PRO A 85 12.55 -3.60 -12.18
C PRO A 85 13.30 -4.64 -13.00
N GLY A 86 14.34 -4.18 -13.72
CA GLY A 86 15.29 -5.06 -14.39
C GLY A 86 16.45 -5.40 -13.46
N ALA A 87 16.90 -6.66 -13.48
CA ALA A 87 18.20 -7.04 -12.92
C ALA A 87 19.32 -6.44 -13.79
N TRP A 88 20.48 -6.17 -13.20
CA TRP A 88 21.64 -5.65 -13.94
C TRP A 88 22.94 -6.30 -13.47
N LYS A 89 23.95 -6.27 -14.34
CA LYS A 89 25.31 -6.77 -14.10
C LYS A 89 26.31 -5.88 -14.85
N ALA A 90 27.37 -5.43 -14.18
CA ALA A 90 28.40 -4.59 -14.76
C ALA A 90 29.80 -5.03 -14.30
N LYS A 91 30.75 -5.08 -15.25
CA LYS A 91 32.15 -5.41 -14.98
C LYS A 91 32.96 -4.12 -14.84
N LYS A 92 33.85 -4.06 -13.85
CA LYS A 92 34.76 -2.93 -13.63
C LYS A 92 36.03 -3.44 -12.96
N ASN A 93 37.21 -3.02 -13.43
CA ASN A 93 38.50 -3.24 -12.74
C ASN A 93 38.71 -4.65 -12.15
N GLY A 94 38.43 -5.70 -12.93
CA GLY A 94 38.64 -7.09 -12.49
C GLY A 94 37.58 -7.66 -11.53
N PHE A 95 36.49 -6.93 -11.26
CA PHE A 95 35.31 -7.47 -10.57
C PHE A 95 34.04 -7.25 -11.39
N THR A 96 33.02 -8.03 -11.07
CA THR A 96 31.67 -7.87 -11.58
C THR A 96 30.72 -7.63 -10.41
N ALA A 97 29.87 -6.62 -10.53
CA ALA A 97 28.82 -6.32 -9.57
C ALA A 97 27.46 -6.29 -10.27
N GLY A 98 26.40 -6.54 -9.54
CA GLY A 98 25.05 -6.51 -10.07
C GLY A 98 24.00 -6.76 -9.01
N GLU A 99 22.77 -6.87 -9.44
CA GLU A 99 21.63 -7.20 -8.58
C GLU A 99 20.79 -8.31 -9.20
N ILE A 100 20.48 -9.32 -8.40
CA ILE A 100 19.44 -10.30 -8.74
C ILE A 100 18.14 -9.90 -8.04
N LEU A 101 17.03 -10.05 -8.76
CA LEU A 101 15.70 -9.77 -8.24
C LEU A 101 15.03 -11.07 -7.78
N ARG A 102 14.47 -11.08 -6.58
CA ARG A 102 13.74 -12.24 -6.03
C ARG A 102 12.41 -11.80 -5.42
N PRO A 103 11.28 -12.47 -5.73
CA PRO A 103 10.03 -12.16 -5.06
C PRO A 103 10.13 -12.41 -3.56
N ILE A 104 9.29 -11.69 -2.81
CA ILE A 104 8.96 -12.08 -1.44
C ILE A 104 8.27 -13.45 -1.47
N GLU A 105 8.62 -14.32 -0.54
CA GLU A 105 8.17 -15.72 -0.58
C GLU A 105 6.68 -15.86 -0.24
N THR A 106 6.28 -15.22 0.86
CA THR A 106 4.90 -15.24 1.37
C THR A 106 4.43 -13.83 1.72
N VAL A 107 3.27 -13.44 1.19
CA VAL A 107 2.63 -12.14 1.43
C VAL A 107 1.24 -12.35 2.04
N GLY A 108 0.95 -11.61 3.10
CA GLY A 108 -0.39 -11.48 3.67
C GLY A 108 -1.07 -10.22 3.15
N VAL A 109 -2.30 -10.37 2.67
CA VAL A 109 -3.13 -9.25 2.22
C VAL A 109 -4.29 -9.09 3.18
N TYR A 110 -4.39 -7.95 3.84
CA TYR A 110 -5.55 -7.60 4.64
C TYR A 110 -6.58 -6.86 3.78
N VAL A 111 -7.82 -7.36 3.77
CA VAL A 111 -8.93 -6.74 3.06
C VAL A 111 -10.02 -6.39 4.06
N PRO A 112 -10.22 -5.08 4.35
CA PRO A 112 -11.25 -4.64 5.28
C PRO A 112 -12.65 -5.09 4.85
N ALA A 113 -13.50 -5.34 5.85
CA ALA A 113 -14.95 -5.32 5.66
C ALA A 113 -15.48 -4.06 6.36
N GLY A 114 -15.98 -3.10 5.57
CA GLY A 114 -16.58 -1.87 6.07
C GLY A 114 -18.09 -1.84 5.82
N LYS A 115 -18.64 -0.63 5.75
CA LYS A 115 -20.02 -0.38 5.25
C LYS A 115 -20.19 -0.94 3.83
N PHE A 116 -19.12 -0.94 3.04
CA PHE A 116 -19.09 -1.44 1.67
C PHE A 116 -17.97 -2.47 1.47
N PRO A 117 -18.16 -3.46 0.57
CA PRO A 117 -17.12 -4.42 0.23
C PRO A 117 -16.06 -3.79 -0.68
N LEU A 118 -14.81 -3.72 -0.20
CA LEU A 118 -13.68 -3.17 -0.95
C LEU A 118 -13.07 -4.21 -1.91
N VAL A 119 -13.84 -4.58 -2.93
CA VAL A 119 -13.45 -5.61 -3.91
C VAL A 119 -12.19 -5.20 -4.67
N SER A 120 -12.05 -3.92 -5.03
CA SER A 120 -10.87 -3.39 -5.71
C SER A 120 -9.59 -3.58 -4.91
N SER A 121 -9.62 -3.50 -3.58
CA SER A 121 -8.45 -3.71 -2.74
C SER A 121 -7.88 -5.14 -2.85
N VAL A 122 -8.71 -6.14 -3.15
CA VAL A 122 -8.21 -7.49 -3.48
C VAL A 122 -7.34 -7.44 -4.74
N LEU A 123 -7.82 -6.78 -5.80
CA LEU A 123 -7.11 -6.68 -7.07
C LEU A 123 -5.82 -5.88 -6.92
N MET A 124 -5.91 -4.71 -6.28
CA MET A 124 -4.80 -3.77 -6.12
C MET A 124 -3.65 -4.33 -5.27
N ASN A 125 -3.93 -5.23 -4.31
CA ASN A 125 -2.89 -5.85 -3.50
C ASN A 125 -2.38 -7.17 -4.10
N CYS A 126 -3.28 -8.04 -4.57
CA CYS A 126 -2.88 -9.38 -5.02
C CYS A 126 -2.24 -9.38 -6.41
N ILE A 127 -2.68 -8.52 -7.35
CA ILE A 127 -2.16 -8.55 -8.73
C ILE A 127 -0.67 -8.17 -8.76
N PRO A 128 -0.20 -7.07 -8.15
CA PRO A 128 1.23 -6.75 -8.16
C PRO A 128 2.09 -7.84 -7.49
N ALA A 129 1.61 -8.43 -6.38
CA ALA A 129 2.30 -9.55 -5.74
C ALA A 129 2.44 -10.77 -6.67
N LYS A 130 1.38 -11.12 -7.42
CA LYS A 130 1.44 -12.19 -8.41
C LYS A 130 2.42 -11.86 -9.54
N ILE A 131 2.43 -10.62 -10.02
CA ILE A 131 3.32 -10.18 -11.10
C ILE A 131 4.79 -10.18 -10.67
N ALA A 132 5.08 -9.85 -9.41
CA ALA A 132 6.41 -9.99 -8.83
C ALA A 132 6.88 -11.45 -8.76
N GLY A 133 5.96 -12.42 -8.77
CA GLY A 133 6.26 -13.85 -8.64
C GLY A 133 6.14 -14.40 -7.22
N VAL A 134 5.42 -13.71 -6.33
CA VAL A 134 5.15 -14.19 -4.96
C VAL A 134 4.44 -15.53 -5.03
N LYS A 135 5.04 -16.58 -4.43
CA LYS A 135 4.55 -17.96 -4.53
C LYS A 135 3.33 -18.21 -3.65
N ARG A 136 3.28 -17.60 -2.47
CA ARG A 136 2.19 -17.78 -1.50
C ARG A 136 1.58 -16.43 -1.13
N ILE A 137 0.34 -16.23 -1.53
CA ILE A 137 -0.44 -15.04 -1.17
C ILE A 137 -1.63 -15.51 -0.36
N ILE A 138 -1.74 -15.03 0.88
CA ILE A 138 -2.89 -15.27 1.74
C ILE A 138 -3.71 -13.99 1.86
N VAL A 139 -5.03 -14.13 2.03
CA VAL A 139 -5.93 -13.00 2.27
C VAL A 139 -6.62 -13.18 3.61
N CYS A 140 -6.51 -12.20 4.50
CA CYS A 140 -7.35 -12.11 5.69
C CYS A 140 -8.43 -11.05 5.48
N THR A 141 -9.68 -11.41 5.79
CA THR A 141 -10.81 -10.50 5.75
C THR A 141 -11.77 -10.81 6.91
N PRO A 142 -12.50 -9.83 7.47
CA PRO A 142 -13.36 -10.06 8.62
C PRO A 142 -14.39 -11.20 8.42
N PRO A 143 -14.86 -11.86 9.50
CA PRO A 143 -15.76 -13.02 9.48
C PRO A 143 -17.01 -12.90 8.60
N LYS A 144 -17.56 -11.69 8.44
CA LYS A 144 -18.71 -11.38 7.58
C LYS A 144 -18.30 -10.99 6.15
N ALA A 145 -17.25 -11.61 5.62
CA ALA A 145 -16.70 -11.33 4.30
C ALA A 145 -17.79 -11.37 3.21
N ASP A 146 -17.87 -10.29 2.43
CA ASP A 146 -18.80 -10.20 1.30
C ASP A 146 -18.43 -11.24 0.22
N LYS A 147 -19.43 -11.84 -0.40
CA LYS A 147 -19.25 -12.82 -1.49
C LYS A 147 -18.44 -12.23 -2.65
N LYS A 148 -18.51 -10.92 -2.92
CA LYS A 148 -17.73 -10.26 -3.96
C LYS A 148 -16.22 -10.26 -3.66
N ILE A 149 -15.83 -10.15 -2.39
CA ILE A 149 -14.42 -10.29 -1.97
C ILE A 149 -13.93 -11.72 -2.24
N LEU A 150 -14.74 -12.71 -1.85
CA LEU A 150 -14.43 -14.14 -2.08
C LEU A 150 -14.35 -14.46 -3.59
N ALA A 151 -15.24 -13.88 -4.39
CA ALA A 151 -15.25 -14.02 -5.82
C ALA A 151 -14.01 -13.40 -6.50
N ALA A 152 -13.56 -12.22 -6.03
CA ALA A 152 -12.32 -11.62 -6.50
C ALA A 152 -11.10 -12.47 -6.13
N CYS A 153 -11.06 -13.05 -4.92
CA CYS A 153 -10.01 -13.99 -4.53
C CYS A 153 -9.99 -15.21 -5.45
N TRP A 154 -11.15 -15.78 -5.77
CA TRP A 154 -11.27 -16.89 -6.72
C TRP A 154 -10.80 -16.51 -8.13
N LEU A 155 -11.24 -15.35 -8.63
CA LEU A 155 -10.84 -14.83 -9.95
C LEU A 155 -9.30 -14.73 -10.08
N LEU A 156 -8.64 -14.30 -9.01
CA LEU A 156 -7.18 -14.17 -8.96
C LEU A 156 -6.47 -15.47 -8.56
N GLY A 157 -7.19 -16.57 -8.35
CA GLY A 157 -6.61 -17.87 -7.98
C GLY A 157 -6.04 -17.92 -6.55
N ILE A 158 -6.49 -17.04 -5.65
CA ILE A 158 -6.09 -17.03 -4.25
C ILE A 158 -6.82 -18.16 -3.51
N LYS A 159 -6.06 -19.14 -3.03
CA LYS A 159 -6.59 -20.36 -2.39
C LYS A 159 -6.67 -20.27 -0.86
N GLU A 160 -5.89 -19.37 -0.28
CA GLU A 160 -5.74 -19.22 1.17
C GLU A 160 -6.41 -17.93 1.63
N VAL A 161 -7.72 -18.02 1.86
CA VAL A 161 -8.54 -16.91 2.36
C VAL A 161 -8.99 -17.27 3.77
N PHE A 162 -8.75 -16.38 4.73
CA PHE A 162 -9.02 -16.59 6.15
C PHE A 162 -9.97 -15.51 6.70
N LEU A 163 -10.87 -15.95 7.56
CA LEU A 163 -11.87 -15.13 8.25
C LEU A 163 -11.28 -14.55 9.53
N ALA A 164 -10.49 -13.50 9.39
CA ALA A 164 -9.93 -12.72 10.49
C ALA A 164 -9.90 -11.24 10.11
N GLY A 165 -10.42 -10.38 11.00
CA GLY A 165 -10.46 -8.93 10.83
C GLY A 165 -9.47 -8.19 11.75
N GLY A 166 -9.30 -6.88 11.57
CA GLY A 166 -8.69 -6.00 12.57
C GLY A 166 -7.22 -6.28 12.90
N ALA A 167 -6.79 -5.80 14.07
CA ALA A 167 -5.43 -6.00 14.59
C ALA A 167 -5.08 -7.49 14.75
N GLN A 168 -6.06 -8.33 15.10
CA GLN A 168 -5.87 -9.77 15.29
C GLN A 168 -5.52 -10.49 13.99
N ALA A 169 -6.02 -10.04 12.83
CA ALA A 169 -5.62 -10.58 11.54
C ALA A 169 -4.15 -10.24 11.20
N ILE A 170 -3.72 -9.02 11.50
CA ILE A 170 -2.33 -8.58 11.28
C ILE A 170 -1.39 -9.39 12.19
N ALA A 171 -1.75 -9.54 13.47
CA ALA A 171 -1.00 -10.38 14.40
C ALA A 171 -0.91 -11.83 13.92
N ALA A 172 -2.02 -12.44 13.49
CA ALA A 172 -2.02 -13.81 12.99
C ALA A 172 -1.10 -14.01 11.78
N MET A 173 -1.08 -13.07 10.84
CA MET A 173 -0.17 -13.13 9.69
C MET A 173 1.30 -12.88 10.10
N ALA A 174 1.55 -12.06 11.13
CA ALA A 174 2.89 -11.73 11.60
C ALA A 174 3.54 -12.86 12.42
N PHE A 175 2.77 -13.53 13.28
CA PHE A 175 3.27 -14.62 14.14
C PHE A 175 3.08 -15.99 13.49
N GLY A 176 2.04 -16.16 12.68
CA GLY A 176 1.47 -17.47 12.39
C GLY A 176 0.58 -17.96 13.52
N THR A 177 -0.35 -18.84 13.17
CA THR A 177 -1.27 -19.56 14.06
C THR A 177 -1.43 -20.98 13.52
N GLU A 178 -2.23 -21.82 14.17
CA GLU A 178 -2.53 -23.17 13.73
C GLU A 178 -3.16 -23.18 12.33
N SER A 179 -4.04 -22.21 12.02
CA SER A 179 -4.69 -22.11 10.71
C SER A 179 -4.02 -21.13 9.74
N ILE A 180 -3.56 -19.97 10.23
CA ILE A 180 -3.04 -18.87 9.40
C ILE A 180 -1.51 -18.93 9.39
N PRO A 181 -0.86 -19.10 8.23
CA PRO A 181 0.59 -19.18 8.17
C PRO A 181 1.22 -17.81 8.44
N LYS A 182 2.43 -17.83 9.01
CA LYS A 182 3.28 -16.64 9.09
C LYS A 182 3.68 -16.18 7.69
N VAL A 183 3.70 -14.86 7.47
CA VAL A 183 4.09 -14.24 6.20
C VAL A 183 5.34 -13.36 6.37
N CYS A 184 5.99 -13.02 5.25
CA CYS A 184 7.17 -12.14 5.27
C CYS A 184 6.78 -10.66 5.23
N LYS A 185 5.68 -10.32 4.53
CA LYS A 185 5.19 -8.95 4.37
C LYS A 185 3.67 -8.91 4.44
N ILE A 186 3.10 -7.90 5.10
CA ILE A 186 1.66 -7.66 5.17
C ILE A 186 1.32 -6.36 4.42
N VAL A 187 0.36 -6.44 3.50
CA VAL A 187 -0.13 -5.30 2.72
C VAL A 187 -1.64 -5.12 2.85
N GLY A 188 -2.15 -3.96 2.47
CA GLY A 188 -3.57 -3.65 2.39
C GLY A 188 -4.02 -2.66 3.46
N PRO A 189 -4.95 -1.75 3.13
CA PRO A 189 -5.37 -0.68 4.03
C PRO A 189 -6.19 -1.22 5.21
N GLY A 190 -6.41 -0.41 6.23
CA GLY A 190 -7.28 -0.76 7.35
C GLY A 190 -7.55 0.40 8.29
N ASN A 191 -8.41 0.19 9.28
CA ASN A 191 -8.71 1.20 10.28
C ASN A 191 -7.53 1.45 11.23
N ALA A 192 -7.69 2.38 12.17
CA ALA A 192 -6.67 2.76 13.14
C ALA A 192 -6.03 1.57 13.88
N PHE A 193 -6.81 0.54 14.25
CA PHE A 193 -6.27 -0.64 14.95
C PHE A 193 -5.43 -1.54 14.03
N VAL A 194 -5.81 -1.66 12.75
CA VAL A 194 -5.02 -2.40 11.75
C VAL A 194 -3.70 -1.69 11.49
N MET A 195 -3.74 -0.37 11.33
CA MET A 195 -2.54 0.45 11.10
C MET A 195 -1.61 0.45 12.32
N GLU A 196 -2.18 0.57 13.52
CA GLU A 196 -1.40 0.48 14.75
C GLU A 196 -0.79 -0.91 14.94
N ALA A 197 -1.53 -1.97 14.62
CA ALA A 197 -0.96 -3.32 14.68
C ALA A 197 0.18 -3.52 13.69
N LYS A 198 0.04 -3.02 12.44
CA LYS A 198 1.12 -3.01 11.46
C LYS A 198 2.34 -2.25 11.96
N ARG A 199 2.14 -1.08 12.58
CA ARG A 199 3.21 -0.25 13.16
C ARG A 199 3.96 -0.99 14.26
N GLN A 200 3.24 -1.59 15.22
CA GLN A 200 3.84 -2.32 16.33
C GLN A 200 4.57 -3.60 15.89
N LEU A 201 4.11 -4.24 14.82
CA LEU A 201 4.67 -5.49 14.30
C LEU A 201 5.75 -5.27 13.23
N TYR A 202 5.98 -4.02 12.81
CA TYR A 202 7.06 -3.70 11.88
C TYR A 202 8.42 -4.12 12.46
N GLY A 203 9.24 -4.76 11.63
CA GLY A 203 10.51 -5.37 12.04
C GLY A 203 10.37 -6.84 12.45
N LYS A 204 9.20 -7.28 12.95
CA LYS A 204 8.87 -8.70 13.10
C LYS A 204 8.28 -9.28 11.79
N VAL A 205 7.50 -8.46 11.09
CA VAL A 205 7.04 -8.66 9.73
C VAL A 205 7.20 -7.35 8.97
N ASP A 206 7.48 -7.42 7.67
CA ASP A 206 7.50 -6.21 6.85
C ASP A 206 6.06 -5.74 6.55
N ILE A 207 5.89 -4.45 6.26
CA ILE A 207 4.59 -3.87 5.88
C ILE A 207 4.71 -3.09 4.58
N ASP A 208 3.59 -2.85 3.90
CA ASP A 208 3.53 -1.91 2.78
C ASP A 208 3.93 -0.49 3.21
N MET A 209 3.08 0.17 3.99
CA MET A 209 3.29 1.53 4.47
C MET A 209 2.37 1.85 5.65
N PRO A 210 2.75 2.78 6.54
CA PRO A 210 1.83 3.35 7.49
C PRO A 210 0.75 4.16 6.74
N ALA A 211 -0.50 4.08 7.20
CA ALA A 211 -1.59 4.91 6.68
C ALA A 211 -2.20 5.77 7.79
N GLY A 212 -2.37 7.06 7.51
CA GLY A 212 -3.29 7.98 8.17
C GLY A 212 -4.55 8.23 7.33
N PRO A 213 -5.36 9.25 7.68
CA PRO A 213 -6.57 9.61 6.94
C PRO A 213 -6.30 9.86 5.46
N SER A 214 -7.23 9.48 4.60
CA SER A 214 -7.11 9.62 3.15
C SER A 214 -7.28 11.09 2.72
N GLU A 215 -6.59 11.49 1.64
CA GLU A 215 -6.46 12.88 1.23
C GLU A 215 -6.57 13.07 -0.30
N VAL A 216 -7.25 14.14 -0.74
CA VAL A 216 -7.20 14.62 -2.13
C VAL A 216 -6.84 16.09 -2.19
N LEU A 217 -5.96 16.46 -3.13
CA LEU A 217 -5.71 17.84 -3.52
C LEU A 217 -6.08 18.01 -4.98
N VAL A 218 -7.08 18.84 -5.26
CA VAL A 218 -7.45 19.24 -6.63
C VAL A 218 -6.87 20.62 -6.91
N TYR A 219 -5.99 20.73 -7.90
CA TYR A 219 -5.51 22.00 -8.43
C TYR A 219 -6.26 22.35 -9.71
N SER A 220 -6.77 23.58 -9.78
CA SER A 220 -7.36 24.10 -11.01
C SER A 220 -7.45 25.62 -11.04
N ASN A 221 -7.20 26.26 -12.18
CA ASN A 221 -7.42 27.69 -12.41
C ASN A 221 -8.64 27.98 -13.30
N LYS A 222 -9.04 27.00 -14.11
CA LYS A 222 -10.23 27.03 -14.97
C LYS A 222 -10.89 25.66 -15.03
N GLY A 223 -12.21 25.64 -15.20
CA GLY A 223 -12.94 24.39 -15.33
C GLY A 223 -14.39 24.54 -14.87
N LYS A 224 -15.10 23.42 -14.87
CA LYS A 224 -16.47 23.34 -14.33
C LYS A 224 -16.37 23.12 -12.82
N ALA A 225 -16.87 24.08 -12.04
CA ALA A 225 -16.87 24.01 -10.58
C ALA A 225 -17.49 22.70 -10.07
N GLY A 226 -18.64 22.29 -10.62
CA GLY A 226 -19.29 21.04 -10.23
C GLY A 226 -18.45 19.77 -10.42
N TRP A 227 -17.54 19.72 -11.40
CA TRP A 227 -16.64 18.56 -11.57
C TRP A 227 -15.55 18.56 -10.50
N ILE A 228 -14.96 19.72 -10.22
CA ILE A 228 -13.99 19.88 -9.13
C ILE A 228 -14.64 19.54 -7.78
N THR A 229 -15.85 20.05 -7.55
CA THR A 229 -16.64 19.76 -6.34
C THR A 229 -16.93 18.27 -6.20
N ALA A 230 -17.26 17.58 -7.30
CA ALA A 230 -17.50 16.13 -7.27
C ALA A 230 -16.28 15.34 -6.79
N GLU A 231 -15.06 15.68 -7.26
CA GLU A 231 -13.82 15.04 -6.77
C GLU A 231 -13.59 15.27 -5.26
N LEU A 232 -13.81 16.50 -4.79
CA LEU A 232 -13.64 16.84 -3.37
C LEU A 232 -14.65 16.12 -2.48
N LEU A 233 -15.90 15.99 -2.94
CA LEU A 233 -16.98 15.30 -2.24
C LEU A 233 -16.78 13.79 -2.23
N ALA A 234 -16.34 13.20 -3.34
CA ALA A 234 -16.03 11.78 -3.44
C ALA A 234 -14.98 11.40 -2.39
N GLN A 235 -13.90 12.17 -2.24
CA GLN A 235 -12.93 11.92 -1.17
C GLN A 235 -13.55 12.09 0.23
N ALA A 236 -14.33 13.16 0.43
CA ALA A 236 -14.91 13.51 1.72
C ALA A 236 -15.95 12.50 2.24
N GLU A 237 -16.44 11.57 1.41
CA GLU A 237 -17.40 10.54 1.80
C GLU A 237 -16.75 9.28 2.38
N HIS A 238 -15.43 9.09 2.18
CA HIS A 238 -14.72 7.91 2.65
C HIS A 238 -14.69 7.78 4.18
N ASP A 239 -14.40 8.88 4.87
CA ASP A 239 -14.29 8.92 6.33
C ASP A 239 -14.43 10.38 6.83
N GLU A 240 -14.90 10.60 8.06
CA GLU A 240 -15.02 11.94 8.66
C GLU A 240 -13.66 12.64 8.81
N SER A 241 -12.58 11.86 8.96
CA SER A 241 -11.20 12.34 9.04
C SER A 241 -10.54 12.59 7.67
N ALA A 242 -11.19 12.19 6.56
CA ALA A 242 -10.66 12.39 5.22
C ALA A 242 -10.53 13.88 4.89
N LYS A 243 -9.47 14.26 4.19
CA LYS A 243 -9.16 15.67 3.88
C LYS A 243 -9.27 15.95 2.40
N SER A 244 -10.04 16.95 2.02
CA SER A 244 -10.12 17.42 0.63
C SER A 244 -9.67 18.87 0.52
N VAL A 245 -8.75 19.15 -0.39
CA VAL A 245 -8.21 20.50 -0.61
C VAL A 245 -8.42 20.89 -2.06
N PHE A 246 -9.09 22.02 -2.28
CA PHE A 246 -9.10 22.70 -3.57
C PHE A 246 -8.08 23.85 -3.55
N LEU A 247 -7.19 23.89 -4.55
CA LEU A 247 -6.13 24.87 -4.70
C LEU A 247 -6.27 25.60 -6.05
N THR A 248 -6.28 26.93 -6.03
CA THR A 248 -6.47 27.73 -7.24
C THR A 248 -5.83 29.10 -7.14
N ILE A 249 -5.51 29.75 -8.26
CA ILE A 249 -5.24 31.20 -8.31
C ILE A 249 -6.52 32.02 -8.63
N SER A 250 -7.62 31.35 -9.01
CA SER A 250 -8.85 32.00 -9.45
C SER A 250 -9.82 32.21 -8.29
N ALA A 251 -9.92 33.46 -7.83
CA ALA A 251 -10.89 33.85 -6.79
C ALA A 251 -12.35 33.55 -7.20
N LYS A 252 -12.67 33.71 -8.49
CA LYS A 252 -14.01 33.39 -9.04
C LYS A 252 -14.32 31.90 -8.91
N LEU A 253 -13.37 31.04 -9.24
CA LEU A 253 -13.55 29.58 -9.14
C LEU A 253 -13.61 29.13 -7.69
N ALA A 254 -12.72 29.67 -6.83
CA ALA A 254 -12.74 29.42 -5.40
C ALA A 254 -14.10 29.75 -4.76
N LYS A 255 -14.69 30.90 -5.10
CA LYS A 255 -16.02 31.30 -4.59
C LYS A 255 -17.09 30.27 -4.96
N LYS A 256 -17.13 29.82 -6.22
CA LYS A 256 -18.11 28.81 -6.68
C LYS A 256 -17.96 27.49 -5.93
N VAL A 257 -16.74 26.95 -5.86
CA VAL A 257 -16.48 25.68 -5.17
C VAL A 257 -16.78 25.79 -3.67
N ARG A 258 -16.45 26.92 -3.02
CA ARG A 258 -16.83 27.17 -1.61
C ARG A 258 -18.34 27.13 -1.39
N THR A 259 -19.12 27.76 -2.27
CA THR A 259 -20.59 27.73 -2.17
C THR A 259 -21.12 26.31 -2.29
N GLU A 260 -20.64 25.52 -3.25
CA GLU A 260 -21.10 24.15 -3.47
C GLU A 260 -20.67 23.18 -2.36
N THR A 261 -19.60 23.50 -1.62
CA THR A 261 -19.02 22.63 -0.56
C THR A 261 -19.28 23.14 0.87
N ALA A 262 -20.05 24.21 1.05
CA ALA A 262 -20.21 24.92 2.33
C ALA A 262 -20.67 24.03 3.51
N ARG A 263 -21.37 22.93 3.22
CA ARG A 263 -21.89 21.99 4.24
C ARG A 263 -20.89 20.89 4.65
N LYS A 264 -19.66 20.89 4.11
CA LYS A 264 -18.65 19.85 4.32
C LYS A 264 -17.39 20.43 4.95
N PRO A 265 -17.23 20.35 6.29
CA PRO A 265 -16.17 21.06 7.01
C PRO A 265 -14.75 20.54 6.71
N ASN A 266 -14.64 19.30 6.21
CA ASN A 266 -13.41 18.63 5.82
C ASN A 266 -12.90 19.03 4.41
N ILE A 267 -13.66 19.85 3.67
CA ILE A 267 -13.22 20.44 2.41
C ILE A 267 -12.63 21.83 2.68
N LYS A 268 -11.39 22.07 2.23
CA LYS A 268 -10.71 23.37 2.33
C LYS A 268 -10.44 23.95 0.95
N VAL A 269 -10.87 25.19 0.72
CA VAL A 269 -10.60 25.92 -0.53
C VAL A 269 -9.56 27.01 -0.29
N LYS A 270 -8.39 26.87 -0.92
CA LYS A 270 -7.25 27.77 -0.80
C LYS A 270 -6.98 28.52 -2.10
N ILE A 271 -6.79 29.83 -1.98
CA ILE A 271 -6.35 30.70 -3.08
C ILE A 271 -4.86 30.97 -2.86
N VAL A 272 -4.07 30.85 -3.92
CA VAL A 272 -2.64 31.20 -3.94
C VAL A 272 -2.36 32.23 -5.02
N ASN A 273 -1.25 32.97 -4.89
CA ASN A 273 -0.99 34.13 -5.74
C ASN A 273 -0.33 33.78 -7.08
N SER A 274 0.18 32.56 -7.22
CA SER A 274 0.86 32.13 -8.44
C SER A 274 0.93 30.61 -8.55
N GLU A 275 1.21 30.11 -9.76
CA GLU A 275 1.49 28.68 -9.97
C GLU A 275 2.70 28.19 -9.18
N LYS A 276 3.69 29.06 -8.95
CA LYS A 276 4.83 28.72 -8.10
C LYS A 276 4.38 28.42 -6.67
N GLN A 277 3.56 29.28 -6.09
CA GLN A 277 3.00 29.02 -4.76
C GLN A 277 2.13 27.76 -4.74
N ALA A 278 1.39 27.48 -5.82
CA ALA A 278 0.60 26.26 -5.92
C ALA A 278 1.49 25.01 -5.88
N VAL A 279 2.56 24.98 -6.67
CA VAL A 279 3.55 23.88 -6.69
C VAL A 279 4.23 23.74 -5.33
N ASP A 280 4.65 24.85 -4.70
CA ASP A 280 5.28 24.84 -3.38
C ASP A 280 4.32 24.25 -2.33
N PHE A 281 3.03 24.62 -2.39
CA PHE A 281 1.99 24.06 -1.53
C PHE A 281 1.77 22.56 -1.76
N ILE A 282 1.62 22.13 -3.02
CA ILE A 282 1.43 20.71 -3.37
C ILE A 282 2.60 19.87 -2.85
N ASN A 283 3.83 20.30 -3.10
CA ASN A 283 5.03 19.59 -2.65
C ASN A 283 5.18 19.58 -1.13
N ALA A 284 4.76 20.65 -0.44
CA ALA A 284 4.80 20.72 1.02
C ALA A 284 3.75 19.81 1.67
N MET A 285 2.54 19.76 1.10
CA MET A 285 1.46 18.88 1.56
C MET A 285 1.75 17.40 1.26
N ALA A 286 2.32 17.11 0.08
CA ALA A 286 2.58 15.76 -0.39
C ALA A 286 1.32 14.86 -0.32
N PRO A 287 0.27 15.22 -1.09
CA PRO A 287 -1.04 14.59 -0.98
C PRO A 287 -1.01 13.12 -1.42
N GLU A 288 -1.94 12.33 -0.89
CA GLU A 288 -2.20 10.96 -1.36
C GLU A 288 -2.65 10.97 -2.83
N HIS A 289 -3.71 11.71 -3.13
CA HIS A 289 -4.20 11.93 -4.50
C HIS A 289 -3.99 13.39 -4.92
N LEU A 290 -3.34 13.62 -6.06
CA LEU A 290 -3.22 14.93 -6.69
C LEU A 290 -3.99 14.95 -8.01
N VAL A 291 -4.99 15.81 -8.13
CA VAL A 291 -5.70 16.04 -9.40
C VAL A 291 -5.24 17.37 -9.99
N LEU A 292 -4.56 17.33 -11.13
CA LEU A 292 -4.23 18.49 -11.95
C LEU A 292 -5.33 18.65 -13.00
N PHE A 293 -6.44 19.30 -12.63
CA PHE A 293 -7.63 19.39 -13.46
C PHE A 293 -7.38 20.21 -14.74
N ASP A 294 -6.68 21.33 -14.59
CA ASP A 294 -5.93 22.03 -15.61
C ASP A 294 -4.54 22.38 -15.05
N GLY A 295 -3.51 22.44 -15.90
CA GLY A 295 -2.13 22.65 -15.43
C GLY A 295 -1.25 21.40 -15.51
N ALA A 296 -1.44 20.56 -16.54
CA ALA A 296 -0.52 19.45 -16.84
C ALA A 296 0.96 19.90 -16.93
N GLY A 297 1.21 21.16 -17.33
CA GLY A 297 2.55 21.75 -17.36
C GLY A 297 3.24 21.89 -15.99
N LEU A 298 2.51 21.70 -14.88
CA LEU A 298 3.10 21.67 -13.54
C LEU A 298 3.80 20.36 -13.21
N LEU A 299 3.46 19.27 -13.92
CA LEU A 299 3.91 17.92 -13.61
C LEU A 299 5.43 17.78 -13.40
N PRO A 300 6.32 18.38 -14.24
CA PRO A 300 7.77 18.30 -14.04
C PRO A 300 8.27 18.93 -12.73
N ARG A 301 7.45 19.74 -12.07
CA ARG A 301 7.79 20.44 -10.82
C ARG A 301 7.14 19.81 -9.58
N ILE A 302 6.29 18.81 -9.76
CA ILE A 302 5.70 18.04 -8.67
C ILE A 302 6.68 16.96 -8.25
N ARG A 303 7.18 17.07 -7.01
CA ARG A 303 8.10 16.13 -6.38
C ARG A 303 7.38 15.10 -5.52
N ASN A 304 6.29 15.51 -4.86
CA ASN A 304 5.63 14.70 -3.84
C ASN A 304 4.12 14.59 -4.12
N ALA A 305 3.67 13.38 -4.46
CA ALA A 305 2.27 12.98 -4.52
C ALA A 305 2.20 11.45 -4.54
N GLY A 306 1.18 10.84 -3.93
CA GLY A 306 1.00 9.38 -3.97
C GLY A 306 0.64 8.90 -5.37
N SER A 307 -0.38 9.52 -5.97
CA SER A 307 -0.79 9.34 -7.37
C SER A 307 -1.24 10.67 -7.98
N ILE A 308 -0.99 10.86 -9.28
CA ILE A 308 -1.32 12.10 -9.99
C ILE A 308 -2.29 11.81 -11.13
N PHE A 309 -3.38 12.57 -11.17
CA PHE A 309 -4.44 12.49 -12.17
C PHE A 309 -4.42 13.77 -12.99
N VAL A 310 -4.21 13.65 -14.31
CA VAL A 310 -3.94 14.81 -15.17
C VAL A 310 -5.06 15.03 -16.17
N GLY A 311 -5.72 16.18 -16.06
CA GLY A 311 -6.77 16.64 -16.95
C GLY A 311 -8.18 16.42 -16.41
N LYS A 312 -9.13 17.20 -16.94
CA LYS A 312 -10.53 17.28 -16.49
C LYS A 312 -11.34 15.98 -16.51
N TYR A 313 -10.86 14.94 -17.20
CA TYR A 313 -11.54 13.64 -17.28
C TYR A 313 -10.94 12.59 -16.34
N SER A 314 -9.81 12.89 -15.70
CA SER A 314 -9.08 11.95 -14.85
C SER A 314 -9.60 11.99 -13.42
N ALA A 315 -10.83 11.53 -13.21
CA ALA A 315 -11.39 11.34 -11.88
C ALA A 315 -10.55 10.36 -11.06
N VAL A 316 -10.41 10.62 -9.75
CA VAL A 316 -9.68 9.73 -8.83
C VAL A 316 -10.25 8.31 -8.85
N ALA A 317 -11.57 8.19 -8.95
CA ALA A 317 -12.28 6.91 -9.03
C ALA A 317 -11.78 6.00 -10.18
N PHE A 318 -11.32 6.55 -11.30
CA PHE A 318 -10.71 5.71 -12.33
C PHE A 318 -9.44 5.03 -11.83
N GLY A 319 -8.60 5.73 -11.07
CA GLY A 319 -7.43 5.15 -10.39
C GLY A 319 -7.79 4.12 -9.34
N ASP A 320 -8.86 4.35 -8.58
CA ASP A 320 -9.29 3.45 -7.52
C ASP A 320 -9.82 2.11 -8.02
N TYR A 321 -10.31 2.09 -9.27
CA TYR A 321 -11.05 0.94 -9.80
C TYR A 321 -10.47 0.31 -11.06
N CYS A 322 -10.04 1.09 -12.06
CA CYS A 322 -9.91 0.51 -13.40
C CYS A 322 -8.84 1.08 -14.34
N SER A 323 -8.19 2.21 -14.06
CA SER A 323 -7.14 2.76 -14.95
C SER A 323 -5.88 1.90 -14.95
N GLY A 324 -5.61 1.22 -13.82
CA GLY A 324 -4.49 0.31 -13.63
C GLY A 324 -3.47 0.76 -12.57
N SER A 325 -3.43 2.06 -12.22
CA SER A 325 -2.63 2.54 -11.09
C SER A 325 -3.09 1.91 -9.79
N ASN A 326 -2.21 1.83 -8.78
CA ASN A 326 -2.56 1.27 -7.48
C ASN A 326 -3.19 2.33 -6.57
N HIS A 327 -4.26 1.97 -5.87
CA HIS A 327 -4.95 2.87 -4.92
C HIS A 327 -4.47 2.74 -3.48
N VAL A 328 -3.54 1.83 -3.18
CA VAL A 328 -2.91 1.75 -1.87
C VAL A 328 -1.78 2.78 -1.86
N LEU A 329 -2.11 4.00 -1.39
CA LEU A 329 -1.25 5.17 -1.50
C LEU A 329 -0.78 5.68 -0.13
N PRO A 330 0.38 6.36 -0.09
CA PRO A 330 0.85 6.99 1.12
C PRO A 330 -0.01 8.21 1.48
N THR A 331 -0.44 8.29 2.73
CA THR A 331 -1.25 9.41 3.26
C THR A 331 -0.48 10.24 4.29
N GLY A 332 -1.06 11.34 4.79
CA GLY A 332 -0.47 12.14 5.88
C GLY A 332 0.89 12.76 5.55
N GLY A 333 1.15 13.07 4.27
CA GLY A 333 2.42 13.62 3.81
C GLY A 333 3.53 12.60 3.57
N PHE A 334 3.27 11.30 3.74
CA PHE A 334 4.26 10.24 3.52
C PHE A 334 4.66 10.07 2.05
N ALA A 335 3.94 10.71 1.13
CA ALA A 335 4.32 10.81 -0.27
C ALA A 335 5.66 11.56 -0.50
N LYS A 336 6.22 12.22 0.53
CA LYS A 336 7.60 12.74 0.51
C LYS A 336 8.67 11.65 0.53
N ALA A 337 8.34 10.48 1.07
CA ALA A 337 9.27 9.38 1.27
C ALA A 337 9.11 8.26 0.25
N ARG A 338 7.89 8.09 -0.31
CA ARG A 338 7.59 6.99 -1.23
C ARG A 338 6.38 7.28 -2.13
N GLY A 339 6.23 6.47 -3.17
CA GLY A 339 4.98 6.39 -3.94
C GLY A 339 4.01 5.34 -3.40
N GLY A 340 2.91 5.15 -4.13
CA GLY A 340 1.94 4.08 -3.93
C GLY A 340 2.53 2.68 -3.99
N LEU A 341 1.75 1.70 -3.52
CA LEU A 341 2.07 0.29 -3.62
C LEU A 341 2.29 -0.10 -5.09
N SER A 342 3.35 -0.86 -5.35
CA SER A 342 3.77 -1.26 -6.69
C SER A 342 4.30 -2.68 -6.69
N VAL A 343 4.58 -3.22 -7.87
CA VAL A 343 5.27 -4.52 -7.99
C VAL A 343 6.62 -4.55 -7.27
N ARG A 344 7.28 -3.39 -7.13
CA ARG A 344 8.60 -3.26 -6.48
C ARG A 344 8.54 -3.58 -4.98
N ASP A 345 7.40 -3.34 -4.35
CA ASP A 345 7.17 -3.66 -2.93
C ASP A 345 7.13 -5.16 -2.64
N PHE A 346 7.10 -5.99 -3.69
CA PHE A 346 7.04 -7.44 -3.61
C PHE A 346 8.32 -8.11 -4.12
N VAL A 347 9.37 -7.34 -4.41
CA VAL A 347 10.65 -7.82 -4.93
C VAL A 347 11.79 -7.36 -4.03
N LYS A 348 12.73 -8.27 -3.76
CA LYS A 348 14.01 -8.00 -3.11
C LYS A 348 15.09 -7.86 -4.18
N ALA A 349 15.84 -6.76 -4.13
CA ALA A 349 17.09 -6.62 -4.88
C ALA A 349 18.23 -7.13 -4.01
N ILE A 350 18.97 -8.14 -4.49
CA ILE A 350 20.09 -8.75 -3.77
C ILE A 350 21.35 -8.42 -4.56
N ALA A 351 22.24 -7.63 -3.95
CA ALA A 351 23.54 -7.32 -4.53
C ALA A 351 24.39 -8.58 -4.67
N VAL A 352 25.01 -8.75 -5.83
CA VAL A 352 25.92 -9.85 -6.14
C VAL A 352 27.23 -9.25 -6.62
N GLN A 353 28.33 -9.75 -6.08
CA GLN A 353 29.67 -9.35 -6.45
C GLN A 353 30.57 -10.57 -6.65
N GLU A 354 31.40 -10.50 -7.67
CA GLU A 354 32.33 -11.55 -8.06
C GLU A 354 33.67 -10.87 -8.39
N VAL A 355 34.70 -11.17 -7.62
CA VAL A 355 36.05 -10.62 -7.83
C VAL A 355 36.88 -11.67 -8.54
N ALA A 356 37.35 -11.36 -9.76
CA ALA A 356 38.31 -12.21 -10.45
C ALA A 356 39.70 -12.00 -9.84
N GLU A 357 40.59 -12.97 -10.03
CA GLU A 357 41.99 -12.91 -9.61
C GLU A 357 42.68 -11.61 -10.04
N SER A 358 42.50 -11.21 -11.31
CA SER A 358 43.01 -9.93 -11.84
C SER A 358 42.53 -8.67 -11.12
N GLY A 359 41.41 -8.72 -10.39
CA GLY A 359 40.90 -7.61 -9.57
C GLY A 359 41.21 -7.72 -8.08
N ALA A 360 41.59 -8.92 -7.60
CA ALA A 360 41.73 -9.22 -6.18
C ALA A 360 42.79 -8.37 -5.50
N LYS A 361 44.00 -8.29 -6.10
CA LYS A 361 45.11 -7.49 -5.59
C LYS A 361 44.72 -6.03 -5.37
N LYS A 362 44.16 -5.38 -6.40
CA LYS A 362 43.81 -3.96 -6.37
C LYS A 362 42.70 -3.66 -5.35
N LEU A 363 41.70 -4.53 -5.25
CA LEU A 363 40.62 -4.37 -4.27
C LEU A 363 41.11 -4.60 -2.83
N ALA A 364 42.01 -5.57 -2.64
CA ALA A 364 42.60 -5.84 -1.34
C ALA A 364 43.43 -4.66 -0.84
N GLU A 365 44.28 -4.05 -1.68
CA GLU A 365 45.06 -2.86 -1.29
C GLU A 365 44.18 -1.70 -0.79
N ILE A 366 43.04 -1.46 -1.46
CA ILE A 366 42.07 -0.44 -1.06
C ILE A 366 41.42 -0.82 0.28
N GLY A 367 40.89 -2.03 0.38
CA GLY A 367 40.13 -2.47 1.55
C GLY A 367 40.99 -2.67 2.79
N GLU A 368 42.23 -3.14 2.65
CA GLU A 368 43.20 -3.28 3.75
C GLU A 368 43.47 -1.93 4.42
N THR A 369 43.66 -0.87 3.62
CA THR A 369 43.89 0.49 4.11
C THR A 369 42.70 0.98 4.94
N ILE A 370 41.48 0.78 4.44
CA ILE A 370 40.25 1.17 5.15
C ILE A 370 40.08 0.35 6.44
N ALA A 371 40.26 -0.98 6.36
CA ALA A 371 40.15 -1.85 7.52
C ALA A 371 41.17 -1.52 8.61
N GLU A 372 42.37 -1.05 8.23
CA GLU A 372 43.37 -0.54 9.17
C GLU A 372 42.94 0.76 9.84
N MET A 373 42.40 1.72 9.07
CA MET A 373 41.84 2.96 9.62
C MET A 373 40.70 2.70 10.61
N GLU A 374 39.90 1.65 10.37
CA GLU A 374 38.81 1.23 11.24
C GLU A 374 39.25 0.30 12.40
N GLY A 375 40.51 -0.13 12.43
CA GLY A 375 41.04 -1.07 13.43
C GLY A 375 40.54 -2.52 13.28
N LEU A 376 39.97 -2.89 12.14
CA LEU A 376 39.38 -4.20 11.85
C LEU A 376 40.42 -5.22 11.31
N LYS A 377 41.27 -5.73 12.21
CA LYS A 377 42.41 -6.61 11.86
C LYS A 377 42.03 -7.85 11.04
N GLU A 378 40.93 -8.53 11.36
CA GLU A 378 40.51 -9.74 10.63
C GLU A 378 39.94 -9.44 9.23
N HIS A 379 39.32 -8.27 9.05
CA HIS A 379 38.88 -7.84 7.71
C HIS A 379 40.09 -7.59 6.82
N LYS A 380 41.10 -6.86 7.33
CA LYS A 380 42.39 -6.65 6.65
C LYS A 380 43.04 -7.99 6.27
N LYS A 381 43.19 -8.90 7.22
CA LYS A 381 43.79 -10.22 7.00
C LYS A 381 43.08 -11.05 5.91
N SER A 382 41.75 -11.03 5.88
CA SER A 382 40.97 -11.72 4.84
C SER A 382 41.29 -11.21 3.42
N MET A 383 41.57 -9.91 3.29
CA MET A 383 41.95 -9.29 2.02
C MET A 383 43.43 -9.53 1.68
N GLU A 384 44.33 -9.47 2.66
CA GLU A 384 45.77 -9.76 2.49
C GLU A 384 46.01 -11.16 1.91
N LEU A 385 45.24 -12.16 2.35
CA LEU A 385 45.36 -13.53 1.82
C LEU A 385 45.04 -13.62 0.32
N ARG A 386 44.15 -12.75 -0.17
CA ARG A 386 43.76 -12.68 -1.59
C ARG A 386 44.65 -11.74 -2.41
N ARG A 387 45.39 -10.85 -1.76
CA ARG A 387 46.42 -10.01 -2.38
C ARG A 387 47.67 -10.80 -2.80
N LYS A 388 47.93 -11.92 -2.11
CA LYS A 388 49.09 -12.80 -2.30
C LYS A 388 48.87 -13.90 -3.36
N VAL A 389 47.66 -13.98 -3.92
CA VAL A 389 47.32 -14.75 -5.13
C VAL A 389 47.61 -13.86 -6.33
#